data_AF-Q7RQG6-F1
#
_entry.id   AF-Q7RQG6-F1
#
_cell.length_a   1.000
_cell.length_b   1.000
_cell.length_c   1.000
_cell.angle_alpha   90.00
_cell.angle_beta   90.00
_cell.angle_gamma   90.00
#
_symmetry.space_group_name_H-M   'P 1'
#
loop_
_entity.id
_entity.type
_entity.pdbx_description
1 polymer ?
#
loop_
_entity_poly.entity_id
_entity_poly.type
_entity_poly.pdbx_seq_one_letter_code
_entity_poly.pdbx_strand_id
1 'polypeptide(L)'
;MDAQNKPQIIEHINHSFDNTVYDVKWVDKKSSLISVGERLDKKGYISIYNLNKGKFTCISNSKTDNGIKTIIPFYSYSGAYTIACGAFDGSILLYDINNMSKEYYSIKKHTKLINKIDCKNSKNNNIIVTGSRDGSVKVFDIRTNNEALSLEPPKDSPYIPDCWCVSTGWKYY
;
A
#
# COMPACT_ATOMS: atom_id res chain seq x y z
N MET A 1 25.50 -31.84 12.18
CA MET A 1 24.60 -30.74 11.77
C MET A 1 25.35 -29.91 10.74
N ASP A 2 25.12 -30.17 9.45
CA ASP A 2 25.86 -29.52 8.38
C ASP A 2 25.44 -28.06 8.22
N ALA A 3 26.42 -27.16 8.39
CA ALA A 3 26.23 -25.72 8.22
C ALA A 3 25.94 -25.31 6.75
N GLN A 4 26.06 -26.24 5.79
CA GLN A 4 25.89 -25.99 4.36
C GLN A 4 24.42 -25.92 3.89
N ASN A 5 23.45 -26.40 4.66
CA ASN A 5 22.02 -26.40 4.29
C ASN A 5 21.19 -25.29 4.95
N LYS A 6 21.81 -24.16 5.33
CA LYS A 6 21.10 -23.03 5.91
C LYS A 6 20.57 -22.08 4.81
N PRO A 7 19.37 -21.49 4.97
CA PRO A 7 18.89 -20.44 4.07
C PRO A 7 19.94 -19.34 3.89
N GLN A 8 20.22 -19.00 2.64
CA GLN A 8 21.17 -17.95 2.29
C GLN A 8 20.41 -16.70 1.86
N ILE A 9 20.92 -15.53 2.25
CA ILE A 9 20.48 -14.25 1.72
C ILE A 9 21.50 -13.84 0.66
N ILE A 10 21.07 -13.78 -0.59
CA ILE A 10 21.93 -13.47 -1.73
C ILE A 10 21.39 -12.21 -2.41
N GLU A 11 22.25 -11.23 -2.60
CA GLU A 11 21.94 -10.05 -3.39
C GLU A 11 22.00 -10.40 -4.88
N HIS A 12 20.85 -10.37 -5.55
CA HIS A 12 20.80 -10.58 -7.00
C HIS A 12 20.85 -9.28 -7.79
N ILE A 13 20.20 -8.22 -7.27
CA ILE A 13 20.06 -6.92 -7.94
C ILE A 13 20.07 -5.83 -6.88
N ASN A 14 20.85 -4.78 -7.12
CA ASN A 14 20.80 -3.52 -6.39
C ASN A 14 20.28 -2.42 -7.31
N HIS A 15 19.39 -1.57 -6.80
CA HIS A 15 18.92 -0.39 -7.53
C HIS A 15 18.72 0.76 -6.56
N SER A 16 19.51 1.83 -6.74
CA SER A 16 19.42 3.04 -5.92
C SER A 16 18.17 3.85 -6.26
N PHE A 17 17.62 4.56 -5.27
CA PHE A 17 16.49 5.48 -5.45
C PHE A 17 16.90 6.88 -5.01
N ASP A 18 16.48 7.90 -5.77
CA ASP A 18 16.78 9.31 -5.45
C ASP A 18 15.81 9.91 -4.42
N ASN A 19 14.72 9.20 -4.12
CA ASN A 19 13.64 9.66 -3.23
C ASN A 19 13.53 8.74 -2.02
N THR A 20 12.94 9.24 -0.94
CA THR A 20 12.62 8.42 0.24
C THR A 20 11.60 7.36 -0.16
N VAL A 21 11.88 6.09 0.13
CA VAL A 21 10.96 4.96 -0.10
C VAL A 21 10.37 4.56 1.26
N TYR A 22 9.04 4.54 1.38
CA TYR A 22 8.36 4.18 2.63
C TYR A 22 7.77 2.76 2.64
N ASP A 23 7.42 2.22 1.48
CA ASP A 23 6.90 0.86 1.35
C ASP A 23 7.18 0.30 -0.05
N VAL A 24 7.37 -1.02 -0.11
CA VAL A 24 7.57 -1.78 -1.35
C VAL A 24 6.76 -3.07 -1.29
N LYS A 25 6.10 -3.42 -2.40
CA LYS A 25 5.35 -4.68 -2.54
C LYS A 25 5.49 -5.27 -3.93
N TRP A 26 5.57 -6.60 -3.98
CA TRP A 26 5.36 -7.35 -5.20
C TRP A 26 3.89 -7.31 -5.60
N VAL A 27 3.63 -7.32 -6.89
CA VAL A 27 2.30 -7.56 -7.44
C VAL A 27 2.14 -9.06 -7.63
N ASP A 28 1.16 -9.66 -6.96
CA ASP A 28 0.94 -11.11 -7.01
C ASP A 28 0.82 -11.60 -8.47
N LYS A 29 1.46 -12.75 -8.75
CA LYS A 29 1.51 -13.38 -10.09
C LYS A 29 2.07 -12.51 -11.23
N LYS A 30 2.74 -11.40 -10.92
CA LYS A 30 3.47 -10.58 -11.89
C LYS A 30 4.93 -10.47 -11.47
N SER A 31 5.82 -10.28 -12.44
CA SER A 31 7.23 -9.93 -12.18
C SER A 31 7.40 -8.43 -11.93
N SER A 32 6.43 -7.81 -11.25
CA SER A 32 6.37 -6.38 -11.02
C SER A 32 6.43 -6.05 -9.53
N LEU A 33 7.18 -5.00 -9.22
CA LEU A 33 7.31 -4.43 -7.88
C LEU A 33 6.80 -2.99 -7.90
N ILE A 34 6.12 -2.58 -6.84
CA ILE A 34 5.69 -1.20 -6.63
C ILE A 34 6.48 -0.62 -5.47
N SER A 35 7.01 0.58 -5.65
CA SER A 35 7.56 1.41 -4.57
C SER A 35 6.77 2.70 -4.43
N VAL A 36 6.68 3.16 -3.19
CA VAL A 36 6.02 4.43 -2.87
C VAL A 36 6.84 5.24 -1.88
N GLY A 37 6.62 6.54 -1.90
CA GLY A 37 7.35 7.42 -1.02
C GLY A 37 6.99 8.89 -1.12
N GLU A 38 7.96 9.71 -0.75
CA GLU A 38 7.94 11.18 -0.85
C GLU A 38 9.22 11.65 -1.55
N ARG A 39 9.08 12.64 -2.42
CA ARG A 39 10.17 13.30 -3.14
C ARG A 39 10.62 14.56 -2.38
N LEU A 40 11.73 15.15 -2.79
CA LEU A 40 12.26 16.37 -2.15
C LEU A 40 11.30 17.57 -2.18
N ASP A 41 10.40 17.62 -3.17
CA ASP A 41 9.35 18.64 -3.32
C ASP A 41 8.11 18.39 -2.45
N LYS A 42 8.17 17.42 -1.51
CA LYS A 42 7.05 16.99 -0.64
C LYS A 42 5.86 16.39 -1.37
N LYS A 43 5.97 16.13 -2.68
CA LYS A 43 4.99 15.33 -3.42
C LYS A 43 5.29 13.85 -3.26
N GLY A 44 4.25 13.04 -3.24
CA GLY A 44 4.41 11.60 -3.21
C GLY A 44 4.65 11.02 -4.61
N TYR A 45 5.01 9.75 -4.64
CA TYR A 45 5.14 9.02 -5.89
C TYR A 45 4.73 7.56 -5.73
N ILE A 46 4.34 6.97 -6.86
CA ILE A 46 4.09 5.54 -7.03
C ILE A 46 4.86 5.11 -8.28
N SER A 47 5.89 4.28 -8.08
CA SER A 47 6.70 3.75 -9.18
C SER A 47 6.47 2.26 -9.33
N ILE A 48 6.21 1.82 -10.55
CA ILE A 48 6.07 0.41 -10.91
C ILE A 48 7.31 -0.01 -11.68
N TYR A 49 7.96 -1.07 -11.20
CA TYR A 49 9.13 -1.66 -11.81
C TYR A 49 8.79 -3.05 -12.35
N ASN A 50 9.38 -3.42 -13.47
CA ASN A 50 9.37 -4.78 -13.98
C ASN A 50 10.75 -5.40 -13.82
N LEU A 51 10.76 -6.64 -13.34
CA LEU A 51 11.94 -7.49 -13.31
C LEU A 51 11.80 -8.55 -14.41
N ASN A 52 12.72 -8.54 -15.37
CA ASN A 52 12.76 -9.52 -16.44
C ASN A 52 14.20 -9.94 -16.72
N LYS A 53 14.50 -11.23 -16.51
CA LYS A 53 15.83 -11.84 -16.77
C LYS A 53 16.99 -11.00 -16.21
N GLY A 54 16.89 -10.57 -14.95
CA GLY A 54 17.90 -9.77 -14.26
C GLY A 54 17.87 -8.26 -14.57
N LYS A 55 17.08 -7.83 -15.56
CA LYS A 55 16.88 -6.41 -15.86
C LYS A 55 15.75 -5.84 -15.02
N PHE A 56 16.05 -4.81 -14.23
CA PHE A 56 15.07 -4.07 -13.43
C PHE A 56 14.81 -2.70 -14.06
N THR A 57 13.58 -2.44 -14.50
CA THR A 57 13.22 -1.20 -15.22
C THR A 57 11.97 -0.57 -14.63
N CYS A 58 12.01 0.74 -14.42
CA CYS A 58 10.81 1.53 -14.13
C CYS A 58 9.92 1.59 -15.38
N ILE A 59 8.69 1.11 -15.27
CA ILE A 59 7.70 1.09 -16.37
C ILE A 59 6.58 2.11 -16.17
N SER A 60 6.41 2.62 -14.95
CA SER A 60 5.46 3.68 -14.64
C SER A 60 5.95 4.46 -13.42
N ASN A 61 5.75 5.78 -13.43
CA ASN A 61 6.10 6.67 -12.33
C ASN A 61 5.05 7.78 -12.23
N SER A 62 4.14 7.66 -11.28
CA SER A 62 3.05 8.59 -11.06
C SER A 62 3.31 9.45 -9.84
N LYS A 63 3.00 10.75 -9.96
CA LYS A 63 3.11 11.70 -8.84
C LYS A 63 1.77 11.79 -8.10
N THR A 64 1.84 11.98 -6.79
CA THR A 64 0.68 12.23 -5.94
C THR A 64 0.83 13.55 -5.20
N ASP A 65 -0.28 14.15 -4.78
CA ASP A 65 -0.24 15.45 -4.12
C ASP A 65 0.42 15.45 -2.74
N ASN A 66 0.39 14.31 -2.07
CA ASN A 66 0.96 14.09 -0.74
C ASN A 66 1.83 12.83 -0.76
N GLY A 67 2.82 12.77 0.14
CA GLY A 67 3.64 11.58 0.39
C GLY A 67 2.79 10.34 0.67
N ILE A 68 3.22 9.19 0.13
CA ILE A 68 2.53 7.91 0.30
C ILE A 68 3.32 7.03 1.26
N LYS A 69 2.69 6.65 2.38
CA LYS A 69 3.34 5.92 3.47
C LYS A 69 3.39 4.41 3.25
N THR A 70 2.37 3.87 2.58
CA THR A 70 2.09 2.44 2.54
C THR A 70 1.23 2.11 1.34
N ILE A 71 1.41 0.90 0.80
CA ILE A 71 0.68 0.39 -0.35
C ILE A 71 0.34 -1.07 -0.22
N ILE A 72 -0.74 -1.45 -0.90
CA ILE A 72 -1.09 -2.84 -1.15
C ILE A 72 -1.64 -3.00 -2.58
N PRO A 73 -0.94 -3.73 -3.47
CA PRO A 73 -1.54 -4.21 -4.71
C PRO A 73 -2.40 -5.45 -4.46
N PHE A 74 -3.52 -5.54 -5.15
CA PHE A 74 -4.43 -6.69 -5.06
C PHE A 74 -5.26 -6.89 -6.32
N TYR A 75 -5.80 -8.09 -6.48
CA TYR A 75 -6.75 -8.39 -7.56
C TYR A 75 -8.17 -8.10 -7.08
N SER A 76 -8.75 -7.03 -7.61
CA SER A 76 -10.02 -6.50 -7.10
C SER A 76 -11.24 -7.21 -7.68
N TYR A 77 -12.41 -6.95 -7.11
CA TYR A 77 -13.70 -7.49 -7.57
C TYR A 77 -14.05 -7.17 -9.03
N SER A 78 -13.46 -6.13 -9.62
CA SER A 78 -13.68 -5.76 -11.03
C SER A 78 -12.87 -6.63 -12.00
N GLY A 79 -12.03 -7.54 -11.49
CA GLY A 79 -11.14 -8.34 -12.32
C GLY A 79 -9.87 -7.60 -12.76
N ALA A 80 -9.61 -6.42 -12.19
CA ALA A 80 -8.41 -5.63 -12.44
C ALA A 80 -7.40 -5.74 -11.29
N TYR A 81 -6.13 -5.48 -11.60
CA TYR A 81 -5.11 -5.29 -10.59
C TYR A 81 -5.19 -3.85 -10.07
N THR A 82 -5.54 -3.70 -8.80
CA THR A 82 -5.73 -2.42 -8.13
C THR A 82 -4.59 -2.17 -7.14
N ILE A 83 -4.20 -0.91 -6.97
CA ILE A 83 -3.35 -0.45 -5.86
C ILE A 83 -4.22 0.35 -4.90
N ALA A 84 -4.13 0.06 -3.60
CA ALA A 84 -4.57 0.99 -2.57
C ALA A 84 -3.36 1.61 -1.86
N CYS A 85 -3.38 2.93 -1.75
CA CYS A 85 -2.32 3.73 -1.14
C CYS A 85 -2.83 4.43 0.12
N GLY A 86 -2.05 4.43 1.20
CA GLY A 86 -2.27 5.28 2.36
C GLY A 86 -1.37 6.52 2.32
N ALA A 87 -1.97 7.70 2.22
CA ALA A 87 -1.25 8.97 2.14
C ALA A 87 -1.02 9.63 3.50
N PHE A 88 -0.08 10.59 3.53
CA PHE A 88 0.31 11.35 4.72
C PHE A 88 -0.77 12.28 5.25
N ASP A 89 -1.67 12.71 4.39
CA ASP A 89 -2.78 13.56 4.79
C ASP A 89 -3.95 12.73 5.37
N GLY A 90 -3.94 11.39 5.26
CA GLY A 90 -5.06 10.51 5.62
C GLY A 90 -5.96 10.11 4.46
N SER A 91 -5.58 10.45 3.23
CA SER A 91 -6.31 10.02 2.03
C SER A 91 -5.96 8.58 1.66
N ILE A 92 -6.96 7.81 1.26
CA ILE A 92 -6.79 6.52 0.59
C ILE A 92 -6.96 6.77 -0.90
N LEU A 93 -5.95 6.41 -1.70
CA LEU A 93 -6.00 6.57 -3.15
C LEU A 93 -6.04 5.19 -3.81
N LEU A 94 -6.95 5.00 -4.77
CA LEU A 94 -7.05 3.76 -5.55
C LEU A 94 -6.66 3.99 -7.02
N TYR A 95 -5.77 3.14 -7.52
CA TYR A 95 -5.30 3.17 -8.90
C TYR A 95 -5.51 1.81 -9.57
N ASP A 96 -5.81 1.83 -10.88
CA ASP A 96 -5.67 0.64 -11.73
C ASP A 96 -4.20 0.56 -12.16
N ILE A 97 -3.55 -0.58 -11.93
CA ILE A 97 -2.15 -0.80 -12.32
C ILE A 97 -1.93 -0.56 -13.82
N ASN A 98 -2.95 -0.81 -14.65
CA ASN A 98 -2.86 -0.62 -16.10
C ASN A 98 -3.16 0.83 -16.52
N ASN A 99 -3.70 1.66 -15.62
CA ASN A 99 -3.98 3.07 -15.88
C ASN A 99 -3.62 3.94 -14.66
N MET A 100 -2.32 4.27 -14.59
CA MET A 100 -1.74 5.03 -13.48
C MET A 100 -1.82 6.56 -13.65
N SER A 101 -2.53 7.07 -14.67
CA SER A 101 -2.55 8.52 -14.96
C SER A 101 -3.26 9.34 -13.89
N LYS A 102 -4.25 8.74 -13.23
CA LYS A 102 -5.03 9.36 -12.15
C LYS A 102 -5.65 8.28 -11.28
N GLU A 103 -5.83 8.56 -9.99
CA GLU A 103 -6.65 7.75 -9.12
C GLU A 103 -8.08 7.72 -9.64
N TYR A 104 -8.64 6.53 -9.77
CA TYR A 104 -10.06 6.39 -10.10
C TYR A 104 -10.94 6.61 -8.87
N TYR A 105 -10.34 6.60 -7.68
CA TYR A 105 -11.04 6.77 -6.42
C TYR A 105 -10.15 7.37 -5.34
N SER A 106 -10.73 8.26 -4.52
CA SER A 106 -10.06 8.89 -3.38
C SER A 106 -11.03 8.96 -2.20
N ILE A 107 -10.59 8.47 -1.04
CA ILE A 107 -11.38 8.43 0.19
C ILE A 107 -10.67 9.26 1.26
N LYS A 108 -11.36 10.28 1.78
CA LYS A 108 -10.85 11.13 2.86
C LYS A 108 -11.67 10.94 4.13
N LYS A 109 -11.27 9.96 4.94
CA LYS A 109 -11.95 9.63 6.22
C LYS A 109 -11.03 9.60 7.43
N HIS A 110 -9.73 9.47 7.22
CA HIS A 110 -8.74 9.69 8.27
C HIS A 110 -8.35 11.16 8.36
N THR A 111 -8.10 11.62 9.58
CA THR A 111 -7.73 13.02 9.86
C THR A 111 -6.21 13.22 9.96
N LYS A 112 -5.46 12.13 10.00
CA LYS A 112 -3.99 12.10 10.02
C LYS A 112 -3.47 11.01 9.09
N LEU A 113 -2.15 10.92 8.95
CA LEU A 113 -1.48 9.96 8.07
C LEU A 113 -1.91 8.51 8.34
N ILE A 114 -2.08 7.76 7.24
CA ILE A 114 -2.32 6.32 7.30
C ILE A 114 -0.97 5.62 7.46
N ASN A 115 -0.75 4.98 8.60
CA ASN A 115 0.49 4.25 8.89
C ASN A 115 0.58 2.96 8.08
N LYS A 116 -0.56 2.27 7.93
CA LYS A 116 -0.63 0.98 7.24
C LYS A 116 -1.97 0.82 6.52
N ILE A 117 -1.89 0.27 5.31
CA ILE A 117 -3.04 -0.25 4.58
C ILE A 117 -2.79 -1.72 4.30
N ASP A 118 -3.82 -2.54 4.44
CA ASP A 118 -3.77 -3.95 4.07
C ASP A 118 -5.10 -4.38 3.45
N CYS A 119 -5.06 -5.50 2.75
CA CYS A 119 -6.24 -6.09 2.15
C CYS A 119 -6.07 -7.61 2.06
N LYS A 120 -7.18 -8.34 2.06
CA LYS A 120 -7.12 -9.79 1.94
C LYS A 120 -6.63 -10.16 0.54
N ASN A 121 -5.60 -11.01 0.46
CA ASN A 121 -5.17 -11.59 -0.80
C ASN A 121 -6.16 -12.70 -1.23
N SER A 122 -7.28 -12.29 -1.82
CA SER A 122 -8.34 -13.17 -2.33
C SER A 122 -8.63 -12.79 -3.78
N LYS A 123 -9.03 -13.78 -4.59
CA LYS A 123 -9.69 -13.48 -5.86
C LYS A 123 -10.92 -12.61 -5.56
N ASN A 124 -11.09 -11.53 -6.31
CA ASN A 124 -12.20 -10.59 -6.23
C ASN A 124 -12.29 -9.81 -4.90
N ASN A 125 -11.17 -9.31 -4.38
CA ASN A 125 -11.20 -8.54 -3.14
C ASN A 125 -11.81 -7.15 -3.36
N ASN A 126 -12.66 -6.72 -2.43
CA ASN A 126 -13.27 -5.40 -2.38
C ASN A 126 -13.06 -4.73 -1.02
N ILE A 127 -12.41 -5.41 -0.06
CA ILE A 127 -12.23 -4.92 1.29
C ILE A 127 -10.78 -4.49 1.50
N ILE A 128 -10.61 -3.27 1.97
CA ILE A 128 -9.34 -2.73 2.46
C ILE A 128 -9.49 -2.32 3.92
N VAL A 129 -8.40 -2.44 4.68
CA VAL A 129 -8.31 -2.04 6.08
C VAL A 129 -7.17 -1.05 6.22
N THR A 130 -7.40 0.03 6.95
CA THR A 130 -6.41 1.07 7.22
C THR A 130 -6.24 1.29 8.71
N GLY A 131 -5.00 1.54 9.12
CA GLY A 131 -4.62 2.00 10.45
C GLY A 131 -3.95 3.36 10.36
N SER A 132 -4.43 4.32 11.13
CA SER A 132 -4.02 5.73 11.05
C SER A 132 -3.43 6.25 12.35
N ARG A 133 -2.65 7.33 12.21
CA ARG A 133 -2.15 8.13 13.33
C ARG A 133 -3.26 8.91 14.06
N ASP A 134 -4.46 8.98 13.48
CA ASP A 134 -5.63 9.48 14.21
C ASP A 134 -6.14 8.48 15.27
N GLY A 135 -5.51 7.30 15.37
CA GLY A 135 -5.82 6.25 16.34
C GLY A 135 -6.94 5.33 15.91
N SER A 136 -7.60 5.60 14.78
CA SER A 136 -8.66 4.76 14.26
C SER A 136 -8.15 3.65 13.34
N VAL A 137 -8.90 2.55 13.31
CA VAL A 137 -8.84 1.52 12.28
C VAL A 137 -10.13 1.56 11.50
N LYS A 138 -10.06 1.69 10.18
CA LYS A 138 -11.23 1.75 9.31
C LYS A 138 -11.20 0.62 8.29
N VAL A 139 -12.37 0.09 7.98
CA VAL A 139 -12.59 -0.93 6.96
C VAL A 139 -13.45 -0.33 5.88
N PHE A 140 -13.05 -0.47 4.62
CA PHE A 140 -13.77 0.06 3.47
C PHE A 140 -14.13 -1.06 2.52
N ASP A 141 -15.36 -0.99 2.01
CA ASP A 141 -15.75 -1.69 0.80
C ASP A 141 -15.61 -0.75 -0.40
N ILE A 142 -14.63 -1.00 -1.27
CA ILE A 142 -14.29 -0.14 -2.41
C ILE A 142 -15.38 -0.12 -3.49
N ARG A 143 -16.45 -0.91 -3.36
CA ARG A 143 -17.66 -0.83 -4.19
C ARG A 143 -18.60 0.28 -3.75
N THR A 144 -18.40 0.79 -2.54
CA THR A 144 -19.26 1.77 -1.88
C THR A 144 -18.46 3.01 -1.52
N ASN A 145 -19.14 4.16 -1.38
CA ASN A 145 -18.48 5.41 -0.99
C ASN A 145 -18.32 5.59 0.53
N ASN A 146 -18.59 4.56 1.34
CA ASN A 146 -18.65 4.65 2.79
C ASN A 146 -17.68 3.67 3.45
N GLU A 147 -17.21 4.02 4.65
CA GLU A 147 -16.57 3.06 5.55
C GLU A 147 -17.60 2.00 6.00
N ALA A 148 -17.23 0.74 5.89
CA ALA A 148 -18.05 -0.38 6.35
C ALA A 148 -17.98 -0.55 7.88
N LEU A 149 -16.82 -0.21 8.47
CA LEU A 149 -16.59 -0.24 9.90
C LEU A 149 -15.55 0.82 10.28
N SER A 150 -15.76 1.45 11.43
CA SER A 150 -14.75 2.29 12.09
C SER A 150 -14.56 1.86 13.53
N LEU A 151 -13.31 1.61 13.92
CA LEU A 151 -12.89 1.42 15.29
C LEU A 151 -12.19 2.70 15.74
N GLU A 152 -12.93 3.55 16.43
CA GLU A 152 -12.43 4.84 16.91
C GLU A 152 -11.64 4.67 18.22
N PRO A 153 -10.62 5.50 18.47
CA PRO A 153 -9.92 5.53 19.76
C PRO A 153 -10.85 6.01 20.89
N PRO A 154 -10.48 5.80 22.17
CA PRO A 154 -11.26 6.28 23.30
C PRO A 154 -11.49 7.81 23.25
N LYS A 155 -12.75 8.25 23.41
CA LYS A 155 -13.15 9.66 23.25
C LYS A 155 -12.66 10.58 24.38
N ASP A 156 -12.40 10.03 25.56
CA ASP A 156 -12.09 10.79 26.78
C ASP A 156 -10.67 10.54 27.31
N SER A 157 -9.75 10.15 26.40
CA SER A 157 -8.35 9.95 26.76
C SER A 157 -7.54 11.23 26.52
N PRO A 158 -6.68 11.66 27.46
CA PRO A 158 -5.73 12.76 27.20
C PRO A 158 -4.69 12.40 26.13
N TYR A 159 -4.61 11.12 25.77
CA TYR A 159 -3.72 10.59 24.75
C TYR A 159 -4.47 9.66 23.80
N ILE A 160 -4.45 9.98 22.50
CA ILE A 160 -4.98 9.12 21.45
C ILE A 160 -3.81 8.26 20.94
N PRO A 161 -3.81 6.93 21.17
CA PRO A 161 -2.74 6.07 20.68
C PRO A 161 -2.77 5.98 19.16
N ASP A 162 -1.59 6.01 18.54
CA ASP A 162 -1.45 5.82 17.10
C ASP A 162 -1.76 4.35 16.72
N CYS A 163 -2.51 4.11 15.65
CA CYS A 163 -2.54 2.79 15.04
C CYS A 163 -1.35 2.63 14.10
N TRP A 164 -0.34 1.86 14.52
CA TRP A 164 0.91 1.67 13.76
C TRP A 164 0.81 0.67 12.63
N CYS A 165 -0.02 -0.36 12.78
CA CYS A 165 -0.12 -1.45 11.82
C CYS A 165 -1.52 -2.05 11.84
N VAL A 166 -1.96 -2.48 10.67
CA VAL A 166 -3.12 -3.36 10.48
C VAL A 166 -2.68 -4.48 9.57
N SER A 167 -3.26 -5.66 9.77
CA SER A 167 -3.14 -6.75 8.82
C SER A 167 -4.43 -7.55 8.75
N THR A 168 -4.76 -7.97 7.54
CA THR A 168 -5.78 -8.97 7.27
C THR A 168 -5.13 -10.34 7.29
N GLY A 169 -5.65 -11.26 8.10
CA GLY A 169 -5.13 -12.61 8.18
C GLY A 169 -5.23 -13.34 6.84
N TRP A 170 -4.25 -14.22 6.56
CA TRP A 170 -4.30 -15.13 5.42
C TRP A 170 -5.17 -16.33 5.78
N LYS A 171 -6.17 -16.64 4.95
CA LYS A 171 -6.83 -17.96 5.01
C LYS A 171 -6.20 -18.85 3.95
N TYR A 172 -5.52 -19.90 4.41
CA TYR A 172 -5.23 -21.08 3.59
C TYR A 172 -6.57 -21.64 3.10
N TYR A 173 -6.76 -21.70 1.78
CA TYR A 173 -7.73 -22.58 1.14
C TYR A 173 -7.02 -23.31 0.02
#